data_AF-A0A090QDA8-F1
#
_entry.id   AF-A0A090QDA8-F1
#
_cell.length_a   1.000
_cell.length_b   1.000
_cell.length_c   1.000
_cell.angle_alpha   90.00
_cell.angle_beta   90.00
_cell.angle_gamma   90.00
#
_symmetry.space_group_name_H-M   'P 1'
#
loop_
_entity.id
_entity.type
_entity.pdbx_description
1 polymer ?
#
loop_
_entity_poly.entity_id
_entity_poly.type
_entity_poly.pdbx_seq_one_letter_code
_entity_poly.pdbx_strand_id
1 'polypeptide(L)'
;MAGKEFLTTRLERFMKLPYEIIEHKHGIRPTTIDRRPFVGHHLIDENVWVFNGMGSRAVLIAPWASLQLIGRMFNNQSLHKEIDIKRFEKVNL
;
A
#
# COMPACT_ATOMS: atom_id res chain seq x y z
N MET A 1 -7.98 -19.01 12.17
CA MET A 1 -8.14 -18.86 13.63
C MET A 1 -7.00 -18.08 14.28
N ALA A 2 -5.72 -18.33 13.93
CA ALA A 2 -4.55 -17.65 14.52
C ALA A 2 -4.64 -16.10 14.61
N GLY A 3 -5.18 -15.41 13.59
CA GLY A 3 -5.25 -13.94 13.60
C GLY A 3 -6.18 -13.35 14.67
N LYS A 4 -7.34 -13.97 14.92
CA LYS A 4 -8.30 -13.51 15.93
C LYS A 4 -7.71 -13.66 17.32
N GLU A 5 -7.19 -14.85 17.62
CA GLU A 5 -6.55 -15.18 18.90
C GLU A 5 -5.35 -14.26 19.19
N PHE A 6 -4.50 -14.05 18.18
CA PHE A 6 -3.37 -13.11 18.29
C PHE A 6 -3.80 -11.69 18.69
N LEU A 7 -4.91 -11.20 18.16
CA LEU A 7 -5.43 -9.86 18.49
C LEU A 7 -6.06 -9.85 19.88
N THR A 8 -6.87 -10.84 20.24
CA THR A 8 -7.59 -10.88 21.53
C THR A 8 -6.64 -11.04 22.70
N THR A 9 -5.68 -11.98 22.63
CA THR A 9 -4.69 -12.18 23.71
C THR A 9 -3.86 -10.92 23.95
N ARG A 10 -3.63 -10.09 22.92
CA ARG A 10 -2.91 -8.82 23.09
C ARG A 10 -3.79 -7.72 23.65
N LEU A 11 -5.05 -7.65 23.23
CA LEU A 11 -6.02 -6.70 23.74
C LEU A 11 -6.24 -6.89 25.25
N GLU A 12 -6.40 -8.15 25.68
CA GLU A 12 -6.63 -8.55 27.08
C GLU A 12 -5.47 -8.18 28.01
N ARG A 13 -4.27 -7.91 27.49
CA ARG A 13 -3.13 -7.43 28.31
C ARG A 13 -3.36 -6.05 28.92
N PHE A 14 -4.25 -5.25 28.34
CA PHE A 14 -4.49 -3.87 28.79
C PHE A 14 -5.96 -3.46 28.84
N MET A 15 -6.85 -4.15 28.11
CA MET A 15 -8.28 -3.93 28.16
C MET A 15 -8.86 -4.55 29.45
N LYS A 16 -9.24 -3.73 30.41
CA LYS A 16 -9.81 -4.17 31.70
C LYS A 16 -11.34 -4.16 31.72
N LEU A 17 -11.96 -3.47 30.76
CA LEU A 17 -13.41 -3.38 30.64
C LEU A 17 -13.96 -4.55 29.81
N PRO A 18 -15.18 -5.02 30.10
CA PRO A 18 -15.83 -6.02 29.26
C PRO A 18 -16.03 -5.47 27.84
N TYR A 19 -15.79 -6.31 26.83
CA TYR A 19 -16.00 -5.99 25.43
C TYR A 19 -16.59 -7.19 24.70
N GLU A 20 -17.24 -6.93 23.57
CA GLU A 20 -17.77 -7.93 22.67
C GLU A 20 -17.12 -7.80 21.29
N ILE A 21 -16.77 -8.94 20.68
CA ILE A 21 -16.26 -8.97 19.31
C ILE A 21 -17.46 -9.06 18.36
N ILE A 22 -17.88 -7.93 17.81
CA ILE A 22 -19.01 -7.85 16.87
C ILE A 22 -18.67 -8.46 15.50
N GLU A 23 -17.46 -8.22 14.99
CA GLU A 23 -17.04 -8.68 13.67
C GLU A 23 -15.52 -8.85 13.59
N HIS A 24 -15.05 -9.77 12.74
CA HIS A 24 -13.63 -9.95 12.43
C HIS A 24 -13.39 -9.98 10.92
N LYS A 25 -12.74 -8.94 10.40
CA LYS A 25 -12.42 -8.79 8.97
C LYS A 25 -10.94 -9.03 8.70
N HIS A 26 -10.65 -9.43 7.48
CA HIS A 26 -9.29 -9.47 6.95
C HIS A 26 -9.24 -8.82 5.57
N GLY A 27 -8.05 -8.37 5.18
CA GLY A 27 -7.82 -7.77 3.87
C GLY A 27 -6.43 -8.14 3.38
N ILE A 28 -6.30 -8.24 2.06
CA ILE A 28 -4.99 -8.37 1.42
C ILE A 28 -4.33 -7.01 1.42
N ARG A 29 -3.05 -6.97 1.77
CA ARG A 29 -2.28 -5.73 1.84
C ARG A 29 -1.07 -5.82 0.90
N PRO A 30 -1.24 -5.50 -0.39
CA PRO A 30 -0.14 -5.42 -1.33
C PRO A 30 0.90 -4.44 -0.80
N THR A 31 2.13 -4.91 -0.66
CA THR A 31 3.25 -4.14 -0.15
C THR A 31 4.47 -4.47 -0.99
N THR A 32 5.37 -3.51 -1.06
CA THR A 32 6.68 -3.68 -1.70
C THR A 32 7.72 -4.03 -0.64
N ILE A 33 8.89 -4.48 -1.09
CA ILE A 33 10.05 -4.79 -0.23
C ILE A 33 10.53 -3.56 0.56
N ASP A 34 10.51 -2.39 -0.06
CA ASP A 34 10.90 -1.11 0.55
C ASP A 34 9.74 -0.38 1.26
N ARG A 35 8.54 -0.98 1.26
CA ARG A 35 7.31 -0.41 1.84
C ARG A 35 6.93 0.95 1.25
N ARG A 36 7.31 1.23 0.00
CA ARG A 36 6.89 2.39 -0.79
C ARG A 36 5.96 1.96 -1.95
N PRO A 37 4.92 2.73 -2.30
CA PRO A 37 4.04 2.37 -3.42
C PRO A 37 4.75 2.15 -4.76
N PHE A 38 4.14 1.39 -5.65
CA PHE A 38 4.48 1.37 -7.08
C PHE A 38 3.54 2.28 -7.84
N VAL A 39 4.09 3.33 -8.45
CA VAL A 39 3.37 4.34 -9.22
C VAL A 39 4.14 4.64 -10.49
N GLY A 40 3.48 4.64 -11.64
CA GLY A 40 4.09 5.05 -12.93
C GLY A 40 3.78 4.09 -14.07
N HIS A 41 4.43 4.31 -15.22
CA HIS A 41 4.24 3.46 -16.39
C HIS A 41 4.80 2.06 -16.16
N HIS A 42 4.13 1.07 -16.73
CA HIS A 42 4.69 -0.26 -16.86
C HIS A 42 5.92 -0.23 -17.79
N LEU A 43 6.94 -1.04 -17.48
CA LEU A 43 8.23 -0.98 -18.18
C LEU A 43 8.16 -1.49 -19.63
N ILE A 44 7.18 -2.35 -19.93
CA ILE A 44 7.04 -3.02 -21.22
C ILE A 44 5.94 -2.38 -22.08
N ASP A 45 4.91 -1.82 -21.45
CA ASP A 45 3.73 -1.30 -22.15
C ASP A 45 3.44 0.13 -21.67
N GLU A 46 3.63 1.10 -22.55
CA GLU A 46 3.49 2.52 -22.23
C GLU A 46 2.04 2.93 -21.93
N ASN A 47 1.06 2.15 -22.39
CA ASN A 47 -0.37 2.40 -22.14
C ASN A 47 -0.84 1.81 -20.80
N VAL A 48 0.01 1.02 -20.12
CA VAL A 48 -0.29 0.43 -18.82
C VAL A 48 0.32 1.26 -17.71
N TRP A 49 -0.49 1.55 -16.70
CA TRP A 49 -0.09 2.33 -15.54
C TRP A 49 -0.26 1.52 -14.26
N VAL A 50 0.73 1.61 -13.38
CA VAL A 50 0.75 0.92 -12.10
C VAL A 50 0.40 1.90 -10.99
N PHE A 51 -0.49 1.46 -10.10
CA PHE A 51 -0.88 2.18 -8.89
C PHE A 51 -1.18 1.18 -7.77
N ASN A 52 -0.15 0.74 -7.04
CA ASN A 52 -0.25 -0.35 -6.08
C ASN A 52 0.81 -0.28 -4.95
N GLY A 53 0.89 -1.30 -4.10
CA GLY A 53 2.02 -1.51 -3.18
C GLY A 53 2.04 -0.61 -1.94
N MET A 54 0.94 0.07 -1.62
CA MET A 54 0.90 1.09 -0.56
C MET A 54 0.96 0.55 0.89
N GLY A 55 0.85 -0.77 1.07
CA GLY A 55 0.95 -1.38 2.38
C GLY A 55 -0.15 -0.90 3.35
N SER A 56 0.22 -0.65 4.60
CA SER A 56 -0.73 -0.37 5.71
C SER A 56 -1.11 1.10 5.80
N ARG A 57 -0.50 1.93 4.95
CA ARG A 57 -0.70 3.37 4.91
C ARG A 57 -1.42 3.79 3.62
N ALA A 58 -2.09 2.86 2.94
CA ALA A 58 -2.80 3.12 1.68
C ALA A 58 -3.78 4.30 1.80
N VAL A 59 -4.60 4.33 2.84
CA VAL A 59 -5.57 5.43 3.06
C VAL A 59 -4.89 6.81 3.15
N LEU A 60 -3.69 6.87 3.74
CA LEU A 60 -2.95 8.13 3.89
C LEU A 60 -2.20 8.51 2.60
N ILE A 61 -1.68 7.53 1.88
CA ILE A 61 -0.76 7.75 0.75
C ILE A 61 -1.51 7.85 -0.58
N ALA A 62 -2.63 7.13 -0.75
CA ALA A 62 -3.35 7.04 -2.01
C ALA A 62 -3.75 8.41 -2.60
N PRO A 63 -4.27 9.38 -1.83
CA PRO A 63 -4.66 10.68 -2.38
C PRO A 63 -3.47 11.46 -2.96
N TRP A 64 -2.32 11.44 -2.28
CA TRP A 64 -1.12 12.11 -2.78
C TRP A 64 -0.51 11.37 -3.98
N ALA A 65 -0.45 10.04 -3.91
CA ALA A 65 0.08 9.22 -4.99
C ALA A 65 -0.77 9.31 -6.27
N SER A 66 -2.10 9.43 -6.16
CA SER A 66 -2.97 9.58 -7.32
C SER A 66 -2.75 10.93 -8.01
N LEU A 67 -2.56 12.01 -7.24
CA LEU A 67 -2.21 13.32 -7.80
C LEU A 67 -0.87 13.29 -8.54
N GLN A 68 0.13 12.60 -7.99
CA GLN A 68 1.41 12.37 -8.67
C GLN A 68 1.22 11.61 -10.00
N LEU A 69 0.42 10.54 -9.99
CA LEU A 69 0.14 9.74 -11.18
C LEU A 69 -0.60 10.55 -12.26
N ILE A 70 -1.64 11.29 -11.89
CA ILE A 70 -2.40 12.15 -12.80
C ILE A 70 -1.51 13.25 -13.38
N GLY A 71 -0.68 13.89 -12.54
CA GLY A 71 0.30 14.89 -13.00
C GLY A 71 1.30 14.31 -13.99
N ARG A 72 1.75 13.06 -13.77
CA ARG A 72 2.60 12.34 -14.72
C ARG A 72 1.86 12.02 -16.04
N MET A 73 0.63 11.51 -15.96
CA MET A 73 -0.19 11.08 -17.11
C MET A 73 -0.50 12.23 -18.07
N PHE A 74 -0.99 13.35 -17.55
CA PHE A 74 -1.56 14.41 -18.38
C PHE A 74 -0.63 15.60 -18.58
N ASN A 75 0.30 15.83 -17.66
CA ASN A 75 1.15 17.02 -17.66
C ASN A 75 2.65 16.67 -17.78
N ASN A 76 2.98 15.38 -18.00
CA ASN A 76 4.35 14.87 -18.09
C ASN A 76 5.24 15.24 -16.88
N GLN A 77 4.64 15.49 -15.69
CA GLN A 77 5.39 15.83 -14.48
C GLN A 77 6.25 14.66 -14.01
N SER A 78 7.35 14.92 -13.32
CA SER A 78 8.16 13.85 -12.73
C SER A 78 7.44 13.24 -11.53
N LEU A 79 7.54 11.91 -11.38
CA LEU A 79 7.10 11.21 -10.18
C LEU A 79 8.13 11.37 -9.07
N HIS A 80 7.65 11.39 -7.83
CA HIS A 80 8.54 11.29 -6.68
C HIS A 80 9.32 9.97 -6.71
N LYS A 81 10.65 10.04 -6.56
CA LYS A 81 11.57 8.90 -6.75
C LYS A 81 11.24 7.68 -5.88
N GLU A 82 10.70 7.91 -4.69
CA GLU A 82 10.32 6.81 -3.79
C GLU A 82 9.07 6.04 -4.24
N ILE A 83 8.18 6.64 -5.04
CA ILE A 83 6.97 5.95 -5.53
C ILE A 83 7.10 5.49 -6.97
N ASP A 84 8.03 6.07 -7.72
CA ASP A 84 8.29 5.69 -9.10
C ASP A 84 8.63 4.20 -9.18
N ILE A 85 7.87 3.45 -9.96
CA ILE A 85 8.10 2.02 -10.20
C ILE A 85 9.47 1.76 -10.84
N LYS A 86 10.02 2.74 -11.57
CA LYS A 86 11.34 2.64 -12.19
C LYS A 86 12.47 2.42 -11.21
N ARG A 87 12.27 2.72 -9.92
CA ARG A 87 13.26 2.40 -8.87
C ARG A 87 13.58 0.91 -8.76
N PHE A 88 12.74 0.04 -9.36
CA PHE A 88 12.94 -1.40 -9.43
C PHE A 88 13.36 -1.92 -10.83
N GLU A 89 13.61 -1.06 -11.82
CA GLU A 89 14.07 -1.49 -13.17
C GLU A 89 15.34 -2.35 -13.15
N LYS A 90 16.23 -2.12 -12.17
CA LYS A 90 17.50 -2.86 -12.05
C LYS A 90 17.40 -4.09 -11.15
N VAL A 91 16.26 -4.32 -10.53
CA VAL A 91 16.01 -5.51 -9.73
C VAL A 91 15.41 -6.52 -10.71
N ASN A 92 16.23 -7.43 -11.21
CA ASN A 92 15.75 -8.60 -11.95
C ASN A 92 14.81 -9.38 -11.03
N LEU A 93 13.51 -9.12 -11.15
CA LEU A 93 12.44 -9.97 -10.63
C LEU A 93 11.96 -10.88 -11.76
#